data_AF-A0A2N1JAT5-F1
#
_entry.id   AF-A0A2N1JAT5-F1
#
_cell.length_a   1.000
_cell.length_b   1.000
_cell.length_c   1.000
_cell.angle_alpha   90.00
_cell.angle_beta   90.00
_cell.angle_gamma   90.00
#
_symmetry.space_group_name_H-M   'P 1'
#
loop_
_entity.id
_entity.type
_entity.pdbx_description
1 polymer ?
#
loop_
_entity_poly.entity_id
_entity_poly.type
_entity_poly.pdbx_seq_one_letter_code
_entity_poly.pdbx_strand_id
1 'polypeptide(L)'
;MSAAQHDANGDPYAPFYYWDALKANWEFDYEAYYKTYGYPSAAQGTSSKPVTNSNDLAQQEQQAAIYDYDPHRSARLMQENKVGTLKPGESRKTVLRRAAGKLWEDQTLLQWDPNHKRLFVGDLGNDVTDDMLTKAFEKYTTFSKARVVRQRGDGKSKGYGFVAFADPEDFLRAWKEMDGKYIGSRPCRLKKANEHVAPVSIGARKDKILAANAKYDHYLAKGKTGGTVGRTLRRNGGIGKPYGKK
;
A
#
# COMPACT_ATOMS: atom_id res chain seq x y z
N MET A 1 29.34 -50.79 1.61
CA MET A 1 29.87 -49.67 0.81
C MET A 1 30.19 -48.55 1.79
N SER A 2 31.42 -48.05 1.69
CA SER A 2 32.19 -47.39 2.75
C SER A 2 31.56 -46.10 3.27
N ALA A 3 31.54 -45.96 4.59
CA ALA A 3 31.48 -44.66 5.26
C ALA A 3 32.71 -43.85 4.82
N ALA A 4 32.51 -42.89 3.90
CA ALA A 4 33.54 -41.97 3.46
C ALA A 4 33.39 -40.67 4.27
N GLN A 5 34.19 -40.59 5.32
CA GLN A 5 35.03 -39.45 5.69
C GLN A 5 34.41 -38.06 5.49
N HIS A 6 33.66 -37.61 6.50
CA HIS A 6 33.64 -36.20 6.84
C HIS A 6 34.29 -36.03 8.21
N ASP A 7 35.60 -36.24 8.21
CA ASP A 7 36.47 -36.07 9.35
C ASP A 7 36.61 -34.56 9.61
N ALA A 8 35.94 -34.09 10.66
CA ALA A 8 36.47 -33.13 11.63
C ALA A 8 37.19 -31.85 11.14
N ASN A 9 36.66 -31.12 10.15
CA ASN A 9 37.13 -29.75 9.83
C ASN A 9 36.42 -28.64 10.62
N GLY A 10 36.08 -28.88 11.88
CA GLY A 10 35.51 -27.85 12.76
C GLY A 10 34.16 -27.31 12.31
N ASP A 11 33.45 -27.99 11.40
CA ASP A 11 32.08 -27.65 11.05
C ASP A 11 31.13 -28.14 12.16
N PRO A 12 30.56 -27.24 12.98
CA PRO A 12 29.69 -27.63 14.09
C PRO A 12 28.37 -28.24 13.61
N TYR A 13 28.06 -28.17 12.31
CA TYR A 13 26.78 -28.61 11.74
C TYR A 13 26.82 -29.99 11.10
N ALA A 14 28.01 -30.60 10.94
CA ALA A 14 28.17 -31.92 10.34
C ALA A 14 27.29 -33.04 10.97
N PRO A 15 27.08 -33.08 12.31
CA PRO A 15 26.23 -34.10 12.93
C PRO A 15 24.75 -34.05 12.55
N PHE A 16 24.28 -32.96 11.93
CA PHE A 16 22.87 -32.77 11.59
C PHE A 16 22.58 -33.01 10.10
N TYR A 17 23.55 -33.47 9.31
CA TYR A 17 23.29 -33.90 7.93
C TYR A 17 23.09 -35.42 7.85
N TYR A 18 22.08 -35.86 7.09
CA TYR A 18 21.84 -37.26 6.79
C TYR A 18 21.62 -37.48 5.29
N TRP A 19 21.89 -38.70 4.82
CA TRP A 19 21.68 -39.06 3.42
C TRP A 19 20.25 -39.58 3.23
N ASP A 20 19.43 -38.85 2.46
CA ASP A 20 18.10 -39.32 2.06
C ASP A 20 18.25 -40.21 0.82
N ALA A 21 18.14 -41.53 1.04
CA ALA A 21 18.29 -42.53 -0.01
C ALA A 21 17.20 -42.46 -1.10
N LEU A 22 16.03 -41.86 -0.82
CA LEU A 22 14.94 -41.69 -1.79
C LEU A 22 15.22 -40.51 -2.72
N LYS A 23 15.84 -39.46 -2.19
CA LYS A 23 16.18 -38.25 -2.93
C LYS A 23 17.61 -38.25 -3.49
N ALA A 24 18.41 -39.24 -3.09
CA ALA A 24 19.82 -39.37 -3.44
C ALA A 24 20.61 -38.07 -3.21
N ASN A 25 20.33 -37.39 -2.10
CA ASN A 25 21.02 -36.18 -1.67
C ASN A 25 21.20 -36.13 -0.14
N TRP A 26 22.09 -35.26 0.31
CA TRP A 26 22.25 -34.94 1.71
C TRP A 26 21.20 -33.90 2.13
N GLU A 27 20.54 -34.15 3.24
CA GLU A 27 19.51 -33.28 3.83
C GLU A 27 19.88 -32.94 5.28
N PHE A 28 19.43 -31.77 5.75
CA PHE A 28 19.75 -31.25 7.08
C PHE A 28 18.58 -31.50 8.04
N ASP A 29 18.86 -32.08 9.20
CA ASP A 29 17.91 -32.33 10.28
C ASP A 29 17.80 -31.10 11.20
N TYR A 30 16.85 -30.23 10.85
CA TYR A 30 16.54 -29.04 11.64
C TYR A 30 16.00 -29.37 13.04
N GLU A 31 15.31 -30.51 13.23
CA GLU A 31 14.76 -30.87 14.53
C GLU A 31 15.87 -31.25 15.51
N ALA A 32 16.80 -32.11 15.08
CA ALA A 32 17.96 -32.49 15.89
C ALA A 32 18.89 -31.29 16.19
N TYR A 33 19.06 -30.40 15.21
CA TYR A 33 19.83 -29.18 15.36
C TYR A 33 19.23 -28.25 16.43
N TYR A 34 17.95 -27.91 16.33
CA TYR A 34 17.29 -27.02 17.27
C TYR A 34 17.04 -27.63 18.65
N LYS A 35 17.01 -28.97 18.75
CA LYS A 35 17.02 -29.65 20.05
C LYS A 35 18.37 -29.50 20.77
N THR A 36 19.47 -29.42 20.01
CA THR A 36 20.83 -29.31 20.56
C THR A 36 21.21 -27.86 20.88
N TYR A 37 20.85 -26.91 20.01
CA TYR A 37 21.23 -25.50 20.14
C TYR A 37 20.11 -24.54 20.53
N GLY A 38 18.88 -25.04 20.67
CA GLY A 38 17.68 -24.26 20.98
C GLY A 38 16.99 -23.69 19.74
N TYR A 39 15.66 -23.64 19.77
CA TYR A 39 14.87 -22.97 18.72
C TYR A 39 15.12 -21.45 18.79
N PRO A 40 15.37 -20.76 17.65
CA PRO A 40 15.30 -19.31 17.60
C PRO A 40 13.88 -18.89 18.00
N SER A 41 13.77 -17.88 18.86
CA SER A 41 12.56 -17.44 19.59
C SER A 41 11.37 -16.96 18.72
N ALA A 42 11.32 -17.29 17.43
CA ALA A 42 10.29 -16.83 16.49
C ALA A 42 9.32 -17.94 16.02
N ALA A 43 9.44 -19.19 16.46
CA ALA A 43 8.55 -20.24 15.97
C ALA A 43 8.25 -21.32 17.02
N GLN A 44 7.26 -21.07 17.88
CA GLN A 44 6.46 -22.14 18.48
C GLN A 44 4.99 -21.71 18.53
N GLY A 45 4.23 -22.15 17.53
CA GLY A 45 2.79 -22.31 17.66
C GLY A 45 2.51 -23.75 18.09
N THR A 46 2.14 -23.96 19.35
CA THR A 46 1.26 -25.06 19.72
C THR A 46 0.25 -24.59 20.77
N SER A 47 -0.91 -25.22 20.71
CA SER A 47 -2.16 -24.92 21.38
C SER A 47 -2.11 -24.96 22.91
N SER A 48 -2.31 -23.80 23.54
CA SER A 48 -3.12 -23.64 24.77
C SER A 48 -3.17 -22.14 25.14
N LYS A 49 -4.37 -21.53 25.08
CA LYS A 49 -4.62 -20.20 25.69
C LYS A 49 -4.51 -20.35 27.23
N PRO A 50 -3.99 -19.37 28.01
CA PRO A 50 -4.74 -18.12 28.24
C PRO A 50 -3.93 -16.80 28.43
N VAL A 51 -4.60 -15.72 27.99
CA VAL A 51 -4.53 -14.30 28.44
C VAL A 51 -3.20 -13.55 28.33
N THR A 52 -3.08 -12.63 27.36
CA THR A 52 -2.51 -11.27 27.55
C THR A 52 -3.04 -10.28 26.48
N ASN A 53 -3.35 -9.07 26.98
CA ASN A 53 -3.81 -7.82 26.35
C ASN A 53 -4.28 -7.75 24.88
N SER A 54 -5.53 -7.34 24.72
CA SER A 54 -6.24 -7.03 23.47
C SER A 54 -5.68 -5.86 22.64
N ASN A 55 -4.55 -5.25 23.03
CA ASN A 55 -3.95 -4.13 22.31
C ASN A 55 -2.80 -4.54 21.37
N ASP A 56 -2.12 -5.67 21.62
CA ASP A 56 -0.93 -6.05 20.81
C ASP A 56 -1.31 -6.78 19.52
N LEU A 57 -2.36 -7.61 19.52
CA LEU A 57 -2.85 -8.27 18.30
C LEU A 57 -3.40 -7.27 17.26
N ALA A 58 -4.08 -6.22 17.71
CA ALA A 58 -4.60 -5.20 16.80
C ALA A 58 -3.48 -4.41 16.11
N GLN A 59 -2.36 -4.19 16.82
CA GLN A 59 -1.20 -3.49 16.25
C GLN A 59 -0.40 -4.41 15.31
N GLN A 60 -0.19 -5.68 15.67
CA GLN A 60 0.49 -6.64 14.80
C GLN A 60 -0.34 -7.02 13.56
N GLU A 61 -1.65 -7.18 13.67
CA GLU A 61 -2.52 -7.41 12.49
C GLU A 61 -2.57 -6.18 11.58
N GLN A 62 -2.58 -4.97 12.15
CA GLN A 62 -2.46 -3.74 11.37
C GLN A 62 -1.11 -3.65 10.66
N GLN A 63 -0.02 -4.08 11.30
CA GLN A 63 1.33 -4.02 10.74
C GLN A 63 1.58 -5.10 9.68
N ALA A 64 1.05 -6.31 9.86
CA ALA A 64 1.10 -7.37 8.84
C ALA A 64 0.22 -7.03 7.62
N ALA A 65 -0.92 -6.40 7.83
CA ALA A 65 -1.82 -5.98 6.76
C ALA A 65 -1.33 -4.75 5.96
N ILE A 66 -0.20 -4.14 6.34
CA ILE A 66 0.46 -3.05 5.60
C ILE A 66 1.34 -3.59 4.47
N TYR A 67 1.88 -4.81 4.60
CA TYR A 67 2.87 -5.37 3.67
C TYR A 67 2.37 -6.52 2.77
N ASP A 68 1.22 -7.14 3.06
CA ASP A 68 0.66 -8.16 2.18
C ASP A 68 -0.25 -7.51 1.11
N TYR A 69 0.24 -7.40 -0.12
CA TYR A 69 -0.58 -7.04 -1.27
C TYR A 69 -1.45 -8.24 -1.65
N ASP A 70 -2.55 -8.43 -0.92
CA ASP A 70 -3.64 -9.33 -1.34
C ASP A 70 -4.55 -8.59 -2.35
N PRO A 71 -4.57 -9.00 -3.64
CA PRO A 71 -5.47 -8.45 -4.64
C PRO A 71 -6.94 -8.51 -4.21
N HIS A 72 -7.33 -9.53 -3.45
CA HIS A 72 -8.70 -9.73 -2.98
C HIS A 72 -9.09 -8.78 -1.85
N ARG A 73 -8.18 -8.46 -0.90
CA ARG A 73 -8.41 -7.42 0.12
C ARG A 73 -8.62 -6.04 -0.50
N SER A 74 -7.85 -5.69 -1.52
CA SER A 74 -8.01 -4.42 -2.23
C SER A 74 -9.38 -4.33 -2.94
N ALA A 75 -9.83 -5.42 -3.58
CA ALA A 75 -11.14 -5.52 -4.21
C ALA A 75 -12.28 -5.47 -3.19
N ARG A 76 -12.12 -6.13 -2.03
CA ARG A 76 -13.09 -6.10 -0.92
C ARG A 76 -13.24 -4.71 -0.32
N LEU A 77 -12.13 -4.00 -0.06
CA LEU A 77 -12.15 -2.60 0.38
C LEU A 77 -12.78 -1.67 -0.67
N MET A 78 -12.58 -1.94 -1.97
CA MET A 78 -13.27 -1.19 -3.03
C MET A 78 -14.78 -1.48 -3.08
N GLN A 79 -15.20 -2.69 -2.72
CA GLN A 79 -16.60 -3.09 -2.66
C GLN A 79 -17.32 -2.54 -1.42
N GLU A 80 -16.64 -2.50 -0.28
CA GLU A 80 -17.10 -1.94 0.99
C GLU A 80 -17.19 -0.40 0.95
N ASN A 81 -16.35 0.25 0.13
CA ASN A 81 -16.38 1.70 -0.09
C ASN A 81 -17.10 2.13 -1.38
N LYS A 82 -18.15 1.41 -1.81
CA LYS A 82 -18.96 1.84 -2.96
C LYS A 82 -19.58 3.21 -2.69
N VAL A 83 -19.24 4.17 -3.55
CA VAL A 83 -19.70 5.56 -3.46
C VAL A 83 -21.18 5.64 -3.87
N GLY A 84 -22.01 6.26 -3.04
CA GLY A 84 -23.43 6.54 -3.31
C GLY A 84 -24.42 5.49 -2.79
N THR A 85 -23.98 4.48 -2.05
CA THR A 85 -24.84 3.38 -1.58
C THR A 85 -25.21 3.46 -0.09
N LEU A 86 -24.72 4.47 0.65
CA LEU A 86 -24.96 4.57 2.09
C LEU A 86 -26.44 4.79 2.42
N LYS A 87 -26.92 4.08 3.45
CA LYS A 87 -28.26 4.25 4.03
C LYS A 87 -28.30 5.42 5.04
N PRO A 88 -29.47 6.03 5.31
CA PRO A 88 -29.59 7.03 6.37
C PRO A 88 -29.09 6.48 7.71
N GLY A 89 -28.28 7.27 8.43
CA GLY A 89 -27.62 6.85 9.68
C GLY A 89 -26.26 6.17 9.48
N GLU A 90 -25.93 5.74 8.26
CA GLU A 90 -24.64 5.14 7.93
C GLU A 90 -23.59 6.21 7.58
N SER A 91 -22.33 5.93 7.91
CA SER A 91 -21.20 6.78 7.58
C SER A 91 -20.02 5.98 7.07
N ARG A 92 -19.24 6.55 6.15
CA ARG A 92 -17.99 5.95 5.68
C ARG A 92 -16.84 6.93 5.77
N LYS A 93 -15.64 6.39 5.99
CA LYS A 93 -14.40 7.17 5.94
C LYS A 93 -14.02 7.40 4.48
N THR A 94 -13.69 8.63 4.14
CA THR A 94 -13.13 8.98 2.84
C THR A 94 -12.12 10.11 2.99
N VAL A 95 -11.36 10.36 1.93
CA VAL A 95 -10.47 11.49 1.85
C VAL A 95 -10.97 12.42 0.75
N LEU A 96 -11.21 13.67 1.11
CA LEU A 96 -11.70 14.69 0.19
C LEU A 96 -10.55 15.60 -0.23
N ARG A 97 -10.28 15.67 -1.52
CA ARG A 97 -9.30 16.59 -2.10
C ARG A 97 -10.01 17.72 -2.83
N ARG A 98 -9.43 18.92 -2.73
CA ARG A 98 -9.94 20.12 -3.40
C ARG A 98 -8.87 20.71 -4.30
N ALA A 99 -9.17 20.89 -5.58
CA ALA A 99 -8.37 21.69 -6.50
C ALA A 99 -9.23 22.23 -7.63
N ALA A 100 -8.86 23.39 -8.19
CA ALA A 100 -9.55 24.02 -9.32
C ALA A 100 -11.08 24.16 -9.12
N GLY A 101 -11.52 24.46 -7.90
CA GLY A 101 -12.94 24.57 -7.53
C GLY A 101 -13.70 23.23 -7.46
N LYS A 102 -13.04 22.11 -7.73
CA LYS A 102 -13.62 20.77 -7.67
C LYS A 102 -13.24 20.05 -6.37
N LEU A 103 -14.16 19.23 -5.89
CA LEU A 103 -13.98 18.35 -4.74
C LEU A 103 -14.13 16.91 -5.24
N TRP A 104 -13.11 16.09 -5.04
CA TRP A 104 -13.17 14.67 -5.40
C TRP A 104 -12.71 13.79 -4.24
N GLU A 105 -13.14 12.55 -4.29
CA GLU A 105 -12.71 11.52 -3.34
C GLU A 105 -11.47 10.81 -3.83
N ASP A 106 -10.53 10.57 -2.92
CA ASP A 106 -9.35 9.77 -3.19
C ASP A 106 -9.20 8.65 -2.16
N GLN A 107 -9.83 7.52 -2.46
CA GLN A 107 -9.78 6.32 -1.62
C GLN A 107 -8.35 5.75 -1.49
N THR A 108 -7.44 6.07 -2.41
CA THR A 108 -6.06 5.58 -2.32
C THR A 108 -5.32 6.16 -1.12
N LEU A 109 -5.78 7.31 -0.62
CA LEU A 109 -5.20 7.99 0.53
C LEU A 109 -5.62 7.37 1.87
N LEU A 110 -6.69 6.58 1.90
CA LEU A 110 -7.08 5.78 3.08
C LEU A 110 -6.13 4.61 3.36
N GLN A 111 -5.33 4.23 2.36
CA GLN A 111 -4.37 3.13 2.47
C GLN A 111 -3.08 3.54 3.20
N TRP A 112 -2.97 4.82 3.58
CA TRP A 112 -1.83 5.39 4.28
C TRP A 112 -2.22 5.72 5.70
N ASP A 113 -1.28 5.54 6.63
CA ASP A 113 -1.48 5.97 8.01
C ASP A 113 -1.56 7.51 8.08
N PRO A 114 -2.58 8.10 8.73
CA PRO A 114 -2.69 9.54 8.94
C PRO A 114 -1.55 10.15 9.78
N ASN A 115 -0.95 9.37 10.68
CA ASN A 115 0.10 9.82 11.59
C ASN A 115 1.47 9.86 10.91
N HIS A 116 1.69 8.99 9.92
CA HIS A 116 2.96 8.87 9.21
C HIS A 116 3.27 10.08 8.34
N LYS A 117 4.55 10.44 8.27
CA LYS A 117 5.04 11.54 7.42
C LYS A 117 5.35 11.00 6.03
N ARG A 118 4.82 11.69 5.02
CA ARG A 118 4.98 11.31 3.61
C ARG A 118 6.04 12.16 2.92
N LEU A 119 6.94 11.49 2.21
CA LEU A 119 7.95 12.05 1.34
C LEU A 119 7.46 11.92 -0.11
N PHE A 120 7.48 13.02 -0.84
CA PHE A 120 7.27 13.03 -2.27
C PHE A 120 8.58 12.65 -2.97
N VAL A 121 8.52 11.63 -3.82
CA VAL A 121 9.63 11.16 -4.64
C VAL A 121 9.31 11.49 -6.09
N GLY A 122 9.95 12.53 -6.63
CA GLY A 122 9.78 12.96 -8.00
C GLY A 122 10.91 12.49 -8.91
N ASP A 123 10.69 12.71 -10.20
CA ASP A 123 11.65 12.41 -11.28
C ASP A 123 12.00 10.94 -11.45
N LEU A 124 11.08 10.05 -11.07
CA LEU A 124 11.22 8.62 -11.26
C LEU A 124 11.15 8.25 -12.75
N GLY A 125 11.91 7.24 -13.15
CA GLY A 125 11.80 6.62 -14.47
C GLY A 125 10.48 5.87 -14.64
N ASN A 126 10.10 5.61 -15.90
CA ASN A 126 8.88 4.85 -16.21
C ASN A 126 9.00 3.35 -15.88
N ASP A 127 10.24 2.87 -15.77
CA ASP A 127 10.66 1.55 -15.32
C ASP A 127 10.47 1.34 -13.80
N VAL A 128 10.42 2.42 -13.02
CA VAL A 128 10.35 2.33 -11.56
C VAL A 128 8.98 1.79 -11.11
N THR A 129 9.02 0.64 -10.44
CA THR A 129 7.85 0.02 -9.80
C THR A 129 7.78 0.34 -8.31
N ASP A 130 6.63 0.03 -7.72
CA ASP A 130 6.39 0.17 -6.28
C ASP A 130 7.41 -0.67 -5.48
N ASP A 131 7.77 -1.85 -5.99
CA ASP A 131 8.76 -2.75 -5.38
C ASP A 131 10.17 -2.18 -5.42
N MET A 132 10.57 -1.59 -6.56
CA MET A 132 11.88 -0.92 -6.68
C MET A 132 12.00 0.25 -5.71
N LEU A 133 10.91 1.03 -5.59
CA LEU A 133 10.86 2.14 -4.65
C LEU A 133 10.90 1.62 -3.20
N THR A 134 10.20 0.55 -2.90
CA THR A 134 10.21 -0.10 -1.58
C THR A 134 11.62 -0.52 -1.19
N LYS A 135 12.30 -1.30 -2.03
CA LYS A 135 13.68 -1.77 -1.78
C LYS A 135 14.68 -0.63 -1.55
N ALA A 136 14.49 0.52 -2.21
CA ALA A 136 15.37 1.67 -2.04
C ALA A 136 15.24 2.34 -0.65
N PHE A 137 14.08 2.24 -0.02
CA PHE A 137 13.76 2.90 1.25
C PHE A 137 13.58 1.94 2.44
N GLU A 138 13.53 0.63 2.20
CA GLU A 138 13.42 -0.41 3.24
C GLU A 138 14.63 -0.46 4.19
N LYS A 139 15.76 0.14 3.80
CA LYS A 139 16.92 0.32 4.69
C LYS A 139 16.64 1.20 5.92
N TYR A 140 15.55 1.95 5.92
CA TYR A 140 15.13 2.77 7.05
C TYR A 140 14.16 1.98 7.92
N THR A 141 14.45 1.90 9.21
CA THR A 141 13.71 1.09 10.19
C THR A 141 12.22 1.43 10.26
N THR A 142 11.86 2.71 10.11
CA THR A 142 10.47 3.17 10.26
C THR A 142 9.77 3.34 8.92
N PHE A 143 10.34 2.76 7.86
CA PHE A 143 9.68 2.67 6.56
C PHE A 143 8.33 1.96 6.71
N SER A 144 7.27 2.60 6.22
CA SER A 144 5.91 2.10 6.33
C SER A 144 5.34 1.64 4.99
N LYS A 145 5.46 2.49 3.95
CA LYS A 145 4.86 2.19 2.64
C LYS A 145 5.48 3.02 1.55
N ALA A 146 5.65 2.44 0.37
CA ALA A 146 5.97 3.16 -0.86
C ALA A 146 4.90 2.90 -1.94
N ARG A 147 4.67 3.88 -2.81
CA ARG A 147 3.78 3.72 -3.96
C ARG A 147 4.13 4.69 -5.08
N VAL A 148 4.22 4.18 -6.31
CA VAL A 148 4.34 5.00 -7.52
C VAL A 148 2.95 5.36 -8.02
N VAL A 149 2.75 6.64 -8.35
CA VAL A 149 1.48 7.10 -8.90
C VAL A 149 1.44 6.82 -10.39
N ARG A 150 0.47 5.99 -10.79
CA ARG A 150 0.22 5.65 -12.19
C ARG A 150 -1.05 6.33 -12.68
N GLN A 151 -1.12 6.59 -13.98
CA GLN A 151 -2.31 7.14 -14.61
C GLN A 151 -3.44 6.10 -14.65
N ARG A 152 -4.65 6.55 -14.32
CA ARG A 152 -5.86 5.70 -14.38
C ARG A 152 -6.28 5.54 -15.84
N GLY A 153 -5.88 4.44 -16.45
CA GLY A 153 -6.24 4.08 -17.84
C GLY A 153 -5.16 3.25 -18.50
N ASP A 154 -4.04 3.89 -18.84
CA ASP A 154 -2.90 3.28 -19.52
C ASP A 154 -1.88 2.63 -18.57
N GLY A 155 -2.03 2.81 -17.25
CA GLY A 155 -1.16 2.21 -16.24
C GLY A 155 0.27 2.75 -16.23
N LYS A 156 0.55 3.77 -17.06
CA LYS A 156 1.87 4.40 -17.16
C LYS A 156 2.20 5.15 -15.88
N SER A 157 3.45 5.08 -15.46
CA SER A 157 3.97 5.87 -14.34
C SER A 157 3.83 7.35 -14.66
N LYS A 158 3.43 8.16 -13.67
CA LYS A 158 3.48 9.62 -13.78
C LYS A 158 4.85 10.18 -13.45
N GLY A 159 5.85 9.34 -13.21
CA GLY A 159 7.21 9.74 -12.87
C GLY A 159 7.36 10.28 -11.44
N TYR A 160 6.41 9.96 -10.56
CA TYR A 160 6.51 10.30 -9.14
C TYR A 160 5.80 9.27 -8.26
N GLY A 161 6.22 9.22 -7.00
CA GLY A 161 5.67 8.36 -5.98
C GLY A 161 5.68 9.02 -4.60
N PHE A 162 5.19 8.28 -3.63
CA PHE A 162 5.18 8.68 -2.23
C PHE A 162 5.77 7.57 -1.37
N VAL A 163 6.48 7.97 -0.33
CA VAL A 163 7.02 7.08 0.70
C VAL A 163 6.56 7.58 2.06
N ALA A 164 6.09 6.71 2.93
CA ALA A 164 5.66 7.05 4.28
C ALA A 164 6.62 6.46 5.32
N PHE A 165 6.92 7.26 6.33
CA PHE A 165 7.71 6.88 7.50
C PHE A 165 6.89 7.11 8.77
N ALA A 166 7.03 6.19 9.73
CA ALA A 166 6.44 6.37 11.05
C ALA A 166 7.13 7.51 11.80
N ASP A 167 8.46 7.54 11.79
CA ASP A 167 9.23 8.53 12.52
C ASP A 167 9.71 9.70 11.63
N PRO A 168 9.65 10.94 12.15
CA PRO A 168 10.10 12.12 11.43
C PRO A 168 11.63 12.19 11.28
N GLU A 169 12.40 11.52 12.14
CA GLU A 169 13.87 11.50 12.06
C GLU A 169 14.35 10.70 10.85
N ASP A 170 13.80 9.49 10.68
CA ASP A 170 14.04 8.65 9.51
C ASP A 170 13.58 9.31 8.22
N PHE A 171 12.46 10.03 8.26
CA PHE A 171 12.00 10.84 7.14
C PHE A 171 13.07 11.88 6.72
N LEU A 172 13.67 12.60 7.67
CA LEU A 172 14.70 13.60 7.38
C LEU A 172 16.01 12.97 6.92
N ARG A 173 16.39 11.84 7.52
CA ARG A 173 17.57 11.06 7.13
C ARG A 173 17.43 10.54 5.70
N ALA A 174 16.28 9.94 5.38
CA ALA A 174 15.95 9.48 4.04
C ALA A 174 15.96 10.62 3.02
N TRP A 175 15.40 11.78 3.37
CA TRP A 175 15.46 12.94 2.49
C TRP A 175 16.91 13.34 2.20
N LYS A 176 17.74 13.54 3.21
CA LYS A 176 19.13 13.99 3.02
C LYS A 176 20.00 13.00 2.26
N GLU A 177 19.85 11.71 2.50
CA GLU A 177 20.72 10.69 1.91
C GLU A 177 20.30 10.26 0.50
N MET A 178 19.00 10.25 0.23
CA MET A 178 18.45 9.70 -1.02
C MET A 178 18.15 10.78 -2.06
N ASP A 179 18.15 12.07 -1.71
CA ASP A 179 17.91 13.14 -2.69
C ASP A 179 19.05 13.18 -3.73
N GLY A 180 18.70 13.08 -5.01
CA GLY A 180 19.64 12.97 -6.11
C GLY A 180 20.25 11.58 -6.32
N LYS A 181 19.88 10.56 -5.53
CA LYS A 181 20.31 9.17 -5.77
C LYS A 181 19.54 8.55 -6.92
N TYR A 182 20.19 7.63 -7.63
CA TYR A 182 19.57 6.91 -8.73
C TYR A 182 18.61 5.84 -8.21
N ILE A 183 17.38 5.88 -8.70
CA ILE A 183 16.38 4.82 -8.52
C ILE A 183 15.89 4.43 -9.91
N GLY A 184 16.29 3.24 -10.37
CA GLY A 184 16.12 2.84 -11.77
C GLY A 184 17.04 3.65 -12.68
N SER A 185 16.51 4.17 -13.79
CA SER A 185 17.30 4.86 -14.81
C SER A 185 17.54 6.36 -14.55
N ARG A 186 17.01 6.95 -13.47
CA ARG A 186 17.04 8.42 -13.23
C ARG A 186 17.36 8.76 -11.76
N PRO A 187 18.00 9.91 -11.49
CA PRO A 187 18.15 10.41 -10.13
C PRO A 187 16.81 10.92 -9.60
N CYS A 188 16.42 10.51 -8.39
CA CYS A 188 15.17 10.94 -7.79
C CYS A 188 15.31 12.32 -7.13
N ARG A 189 14.22 13.10 -7.07
CA ARG A 189 14.14 14.34 -6.29
C ARG A 189 13.17 14.20 -5.14
N LEU A 190 13.64 14.45 -3.92
CA LEU A 190 12.85 14.30 -2.71
C LEU A 190 12.33 15.65 -2.23
N LYS A 191 11.06 15.67 -1.82
CA LYS A 191 10.40 16.83 -1.24
C LYS A 191 9.45 16.39 -0.12
N LYS A 192 9.15 17.30 0.80
CA LYS A 192 8.03 17.08 1.73
C LYS A 192 6.71 16.95 0.96
N ALA A 193 5.92 15.91 1.24
CA ALA A 193 4.60 15.78 0.63
C ALA A 193 3.65 16.83 1.23
N ASN A 194 2.94 17.54 0.36
CA ASN A 194 1.94 18.55 0.75
C ASN A 194 0.60 17.88 1.05
N GLU A 195 0.46 17.23 2.20
CA GLU A 195 -0.75 16.49 2.50
C GLU A 195 -1.17 16.57 3.97
N HIS A 196 -1.85 17.67 4.33
CA HIS A 196 -2.85 17.62 5.42
C HIS A 196 -4.09 16.87 4.91
N VAL A 197 -3.92 15.58 4.66
CA VAL A 197 -4.94 14.70 4.07
C VAL A 197 -5.47 13.84 5.21
N ALA A 198 -6.41 14.42 5.96
CA ALA A 198 -7.08 13.74 7.05
C ALA A 198 -8.27 12.93 6.49
N PRO A 199 -8.46 11.66 6.90
CA PRO A 199 -9.69 10.94 6.62
C PRO A 199 -10.86 11.65 7.31
N VAL A 200 -11.96 11.82 6.59
CA VAL A 200 -13.20 12.42 7.07
C VAL A 200 -14.32 11.39 7.02
N SER A 201 -15.16 11.34 8.06
CA SER A 201 -16.39 10.57 8.02
C SER A 201 -17.46 11.35 7.24
N ILE A 202 -18.10 10.71 6.28
CA ILE A 202 -19.20 11.28 5.52
C ILE A 202 -20.46 10.43 5.71
N GLY A 203 -21.60 11.08 5.91
CA GLY A 203 -22.90 10.43 5.95
C GLY A 203 -23.55 10.29 4.57
N ALA A 204 -24.65 9.54 4.50
CA ALA A 204 -25.36 9.20 3.26
C ALA A 204 -25.71 10.37 2.32
N ARG A 205 -26.05 11.55 2.86
CA ARG A 205 -26.34 12.73 2.03
C ARG A 205 -25.12 13.16 1.21
N LYS A 206 -23.96 13.24 1.86
CA LYS A 206 -22.72 13.71 1.23
C LYS A 206 -22.16 12.66 0.28
N ASP A 207 -22.31 11.38 0.63
CA ASP A 207 -21.97 10.24 -0.24
C ASP A 207 -22.74 10.26 -1.57
N LYS A 208 -24.07 10.45 -1.54
CA LYS A 208 -24.89 10.57 -2.76
C LYS A 208 -24.47 11.75 -3.64
N ILE A 209 -24.14 12.90 -3.04
CA ILE A 209 -23.68 14.08 -3.77
C ILE A 209 -22.35 13.81 -4.47
N LEU A 210 -21.39 13.21 -3.76
CA LEU A 210 -20.07 12.90 -4.33
C LEU A 210 -20.18 11.84 -5.44
N ALA A 211 -21.06 10.85 -5.30
CA ALA A 211 -21.38 9.88 -6.35
C ALA A 211 -21.92 10.56 -7.62
N ALA A 212 -22.87 11.49 -7.47
CA ALA A 212 -23.45 12.22 -8.58
C ALA A 212 -22.41 13.11 -9.29
N ASN A 213 -21.57 13.81 -8.52
CA ASN A 213 -20.48 14.62 -9.07
C ASN A 213 -19.48 13.78 -9.85
N ALA A 214 -19.05 12.62 -9.32
CA ALA A 214 -18.15 11.72 -10.02
C ALA A 214 -18.74 11.21 -11.35
N LYS A 215 -20.04 10.89 -11.39
CA LYS A 215 -20.74 10.51 -12.62
C LYS A 215 -20.77 11.65 -13.63
N TYR A 216 -21.05 12.87 -13.17
CA TYR A 216 -21.10 14.07 -14.01
C TYR A 216 -19.71 14.41 -14.60
N ASP A 217 -18.66 14.35 -13.78
CA ASP A 217 -17.28 14.54 -14.25
C ASP A 217 -16.88 13.49 -15.29
N HIS A 218 -17.25 12.22 -15.08
CA HIS A 218 -17.03 11.14 -16.05
C HIS A 218 -17.80 11.38 -17.37
N TYR A 219 -19.05 11.86 -17.29
CA TYR A 219 -19.82 12.24 -18.48
C TYR A 219 -19.15 13.38 -19.26
N LEU A 220 -18.71 14.45 -18.58
CA LEU A 220 -18.00 15.56 -19.20
C LEU A 220 -16.67 15.13 -19.83
N ALA A 221 -15.95 14.20 -19.22
CA ALA A 221 -14.72 13.64 -19.78
C ALA A 221 -14.99 12.90 -21.10
N LYS A 222 -16.09 12.14 -21.20
CA LYS A 222 -16.50 11.48 -22.45
C LYS A 222 -17.01 12.45 -23.51
N GLY A 223 -17.70 13.53 -23.12
CA GLY A 223 -18.23 14.54 -24.04
C GLY A 223 -17.18 15.44 -24.71
N LYS A 224 -15.90 15.39 -24.29
CA LYS A 224 -14.81 16.18 -24.90
C LYS A 224 -14.07 15.45 -26.04
N THR A 225 -14.42 14.19 -26.34
CA THR A 225 -13.72 13.37 -27.35
C THR A 225 -14.59 12.96 -28.55
N GLY A 226 -15.80 13.50 -28.69
CA GLY A 226 -16.69 13.18 -29.82
C GLY A 226 -17.36 14.43 -30.37
N GLY A 227 -17.27 14.62 -31.68
CA GLY A 227 -17.69 15.83 -32.39
C GLY A 227 -19.19 16.12 -32.40
N THR A 228 -19.50 17.24 -33.04
CA THR A 228 -20.78 17.71 -33.56
C THR A 228 -21.81 16.59 -33.74
N VAL A 229 -22.81 16.51 -32.84
CA VAL A 229 -24.11 15.94 -33.17
C VAL A 229 -25.19 16.82 -32.57
N GLY A 230 -26.16 17.16 -33.42
CA GLY A 230 -27.10 18.24 -33.22
C GLY A 230 -28.10 18.03 -32.08
N ARG A 231 -28.67 19.16 -31.68
CA ARG A 231 -30.12 19.37 -31.50
C ARG A 231 -30.94 18.07 -31.50
N THR A 232 -31.36 17.63 -30.32
CA THR A 232 -32.77 17.46 -29.90
C THR A 232 -32.83 16.65 -28.60
N LEU A 233 -32.62 17.29 -27.46
CA LEU A 233 -33.21 16.86 -26.18
C LEU A 233 -33.57 18.11 -25.36
N ARG A 234 -34.54 18.87 -25.87
CA ARG A 234 -35.48 19.57 -25.00
C ARG A 234 -36.61 18.59 -24.73
N ARG A 235 -36.75 18.12 -23.48
CA ARG A 235 -38.01 18.04 -22.71
C ARG A 235 -37.85 17.01 -21.56
N ASN A 236 -38.12 17.53 -20.37
CA ASN A 236 -38.40 16.87 -19.08
C ASN A 236 -37.25 16.31 -18.24
N GLY A 237 -37.11 16.89 -17.04
CA GLY A 237 -36.39 16.32 -15.90
C GLY A 237 -35.24 17.20 -15.41
N GLY A 238 -35.53 18.17 -14.55
CA GLY A 238 -34.56 19.11 -14.00
C GLY A 238 -33.37 18.44 -13.31
N ILE A 239 -32.19 18.56 -13.92
CA ILE A 239 -30.91 18.31 -13.23
C ILE A 239 -30.49 19.65 -12.63
N GLY A 240 -30.65 19.77 -11.31
CA GLY A 240 -30.32 20.95 -10.55
C GLY A 240 -28.87 21.39 -10.78
N LYS A 241 -28.70 22.69 -11.01
CA LYS A 241 -27.39 23.36 -11.09
C LYS A 241 -26.56 23.02 -9.84
N PRO A 242 -25.24 22.79 -9.95
CA PRO A 242 -24.39 22.71 -8.78
C PRO A 242 -24.31 24.09 -8.10
N TYR A 243 -24.86 24.21 -6.90
CA TYR A 243 -24.77 25.42 -6.08
C TYR A 243 -23.46 25.45 -5.31
N GLY A 244 -22.75 26.58 -5.42
CA GLY A 244 -21.49 26.83 -4.72
C GLY A 244 -20.85 28.19 -5.09
N LYS A 245 -21.63 29.27 -5.09
CA LYS A 245 -21.12 30.63 -4.94
C LYS A 245 -21.99 31.33 -3.89
N LYS A 246 -21.41 31.61 -2.73
CA LYS A 246 -21.72 32.77 -1.90
C LYS A 246 -20.42 33.54 -1.77
#